data_AF-A0A402A362-F1
#
_entry.id   AF-A0A402A362-F1
#
_cell.length_a   1.000
_cell.length_b   1.000
_cell.length_c   1.000
_cell.angle_alpha   90.00
_cell.angle_beta   90.00
_cell.angle_gamma   90.00
#
_symmetry.space_group_name_H-M   'P 1'
#
loop_
_entity.id
_entity.type
_entity.pdbx_description
1 polymer ?
#
loop_
_entity_poly.entity_id
_entity_poly.type
_entity_poly.pdbx_seq_one_letter_code
_entity_poly.pdbx_strand_id
1 'polypeptide(L)'
;MTECPQCGTNNEDDVKNCSKCRINMYWAFQHFDELAAIRKANELTIAPASPTFLVETSQKVDKGPTAGWLHNTIKKFGFKDAGKKVSTI
;
A
#
# COMPACT_ATOMS: atom_id res chain seq x y z
N MET A 1 0.25 15.67 3.11
CA MET A 1 0.28 14.90 1.84
C MET A 1 1.66 14.29 1.69
N THR A 2 1.72 12.99 1.41
CA THR A 2 2.99 12.27 1.28
C THR A 2 3.14 11.65 -0.11
N GLU A 3 4.29 11.90 -0.73
CA GLU A 3 4.63 11.39 -2.05
C GLU A 3 5.02 9.91 -2.00
N CYS A 4 4.51 9.11 -2.94
CA CYS A 4 4.83 7.69 -3.02
C CYS A 4 6.24 7.47 -3.61
N PRO A 5 7.17 6.80 -2.89
CA PRO A 5 8.53 6.57 -3.38
C PRO A 5 8.61 5.82 -4.72
N GLN A 6 7.67 4.90 -4.97
CA GLN A 6 7.66 4.12 -6.21
C GLN A 6 7.15 4.88 -7.43
N CYS A 7 6.17 5.78 -7.29
CA CYS A 7 5.48 6.33 -8.46
C CYS A 7 5.23 7.84 -8.44
N GLY A 8 5.74 8.56 -7.43
CA GLY A 8 5.65 10.01 -7.29
C GLY A 8 4.23 10.56 -7.09
N THR A 9 3.24 9.70 -6.85
CA THR A 9 1.86 10.16 -6.61
C THR A 9 1.74 10.69 -5.20
N ASN A 10 1.16 11.88 -5.03
CA ASN A 10 0.81 12.44 -3.72
C ASN A 10 -0.41 11.72 -3.14
N ASN A 11 -0.32 11.36 -1.86
CA ASN A 11 -1.40 10.71 -1.11
C ASN A 11 -1.70 11.46 0.18
N GLU A 12 -2.85 11.19 0.79
CA GLU A 12 -3.11 11.57 2.18
C GLU A 12 -2.11 10.85 3.10
N ASP A 13 -1.75 11.45 4.23
CA ASP A 13 -0.59 11.02 5.03
C ASP A 13 -0.80 9.65 5.70
N ASP A 14 -2.05 9.30 5.92
CA ASP A 14 -2.51 8.14 6.68
C ASP A 14 -3.09 7.03 5.78
N VAL A 15 -2.88 7.12 4.45
CA VAL A 15 -3.23 6.01 3.56
C VAL A 15 -2.29 4.81 3.75
N LYS A 16 -2.87 3.61 3.77
CA LYS A 16 -2.07 2.38 3.85
C LYS A 16 -1.35 2.06 2.54
N ASN A 17 -2.01 2.34 1.42
CA ASN A 17 -1.50 2.03 0.08
C ASN A 17 -1.56 3.27 -0.80
N CYS A 18 -0.58 3.44 -1.70
CA CYS A 18 -0.61 4.51 -2.69
C CYS A 18 -1.87 4.42 -3.56
N SER A 19 -2.56 5.54 -3.77
CA SER A 19 -3.79 5.63 -4.57
C SER A 19 -3.62 5.19 -6.02
N LYS A 20 -2.41 5.33 -6.59
CA LYS A 20 -2.07 4.98 -7.98
C LYS A 20 -1.45 3.58 -8.11
N CYS A 21 -0.24 3.39 -7.58
CA CYS A 21 0.50 2.14 -7.79
C CYS A 21 0.19 1.03 -6.77
N ARG A 22 -0.62 1.35 -5.73
CA ARG A 22 -1.09 0.42 -4.69
C ARG A 22 0.00 -0.22 -3.82
N ILE A 23 1.26 0.20 -3.93
CA ILE A 23 2.30 -0.18 -2.97
C ILE A 23 1.89 0.25 -1.57
N ASN A 24 2.23 -0.56 -0.57
CA ASN A 24 2.05 -0.20 0.82
C ASN A 24 2.97 0.98 1.18
N MET A 25 2.39 2.11 1.61
CA MET A 25 3.11 3.35 1.87
C MET A 25 4.07 3.22 3.05
N TYR A 26 3.62 2.58 4.14
CA TYR A 26 4.46 2.33 5.31
C TYR A 26 5.73 1.55 4.96
N TRP A 27 5.58 0.45 4.22
CA TRP A 27 6.71 -0.35 3.74
C TRP A 27 7.60 0.46 2.78
N ALA A 28 6.99 1.19 1.83
CA ALA A 28 7.74 1.96 0.85
C ALA A 28 8.63 3.03 1.50
N PHE A 29 8.17 3.73 2.54
CA PHE A 29 9.00 4.72 3.23
C PHE A 29 10.18 4.12 3.98
N GLN A 30 10.07 2.87 4.43
CA GLN A 30 11.15 2.22 5.19
C GLN A 30 12.15 1.49 4.30
N HIS A 31 11.70 0.97 3.15
CA HIS A 31 12.47 -0.04 2.41
C HIS A 31 12.62 0.25 0.92
N PHE A 32 11.98 1.30 0.38
CA PHE A 32 12.05 1.53 -1.07
C PHE A 32 13.47 1.89 -1.54
N ASP A 33 14.21 2.70 -0.80
CA ASP A 33 15.58 3.09 -1.19
C ASP A 33 16.54 1.89 -1.23
N GLU A 34 16.37 0.94 -0.29
CA GLU A 34 17.11 -0.32 -0.28
C GLU A 34 16.76 -1.16 -1.52
N LEU A 35 15.46 -1.33 -1.81
CA LEU A 35 15.01 -2.03 -3.02
C LEU A 35 15.54 -1.35 -4.28
N ALA A 36 15.50 -0.02 -4.34
CA ALA A 36 16.00 0.78 -5.46
C ALA A 36 17.50 0.54 -5.70
N ALA A 37 18.30 0.54 -4.62
CA ALA A 37 19.73 0.26 -4.69
C ALA A 37 20.01 -1.17 -5.19
N ILE A 38 19.30 -2.18 -4.67
CA ILE A 38 19.42 -3.57 -5.12
C ILE A 38 19.08 -3.69 -6.60
N ARG A 39 17.97 -3.10 -7.04
CA ARG A 39 17.54 -3.15 -8.45
C ARG A 39 18.57 -2.48 -9.37
N LYS A 40 19.08 -1.31 -8.98
CA LYS A 40 20.13 -0.60 -9.73
C LYS A 40 21.40 -1.45 -9.83
N ALA A 41 21.81 -2.11 -8.74
CA ALA A 41 22.99 -2.99 -8.72
C ALA A 41 22.85 -4.21 -9.63
N ASN A 42 21.61 -4.62 -9.95
CA ASN A 42 21.28 -5.72 -10.86
C ASN A 42 20.87 -5.24 -12.26
N GLU A 43 21.16 -3.97 -12.62
CA GLU A 43 20.82 -3.38 -13.93
C GLU A 43 19.30 -3.42 -14.24
N LEU A 44 18.47 -3.43 -13.20
CA LEU A 44 17.01 -3.40 -13.31
C LEU A 44 16.48 -1.97 -13.15
N THR A 45 15.35 -1.68 -13.80
CA THR A 45 14.61 -0.43 -13.61
C THR A 45 14.29 -0.21 -12.13
N ILE A 46 14.74 0.88 -11.54
CA ILE A 46 14.58 1.18 -10.10
C ILE A 46 13.10 1.13 -9.66
N ALA A 47 12.23 1.81 -10.40
CA ALA A 47 10.81 1.92 -10.11
C ALA A 47 9.98 1.29 -11.25
N PRO A 48 9.83 -0.04 -11.29
CA PRO A 48 8.99 -0.67 -12.31
C PRO A 48 7.52 -0.29 -12.08
N ALA A 49 6.77 -0.20 -13.17
CA ALA A 49 5.32 -0.02 -13.07
C ALA A 49 4.69 -1.24 -12.37
N SER A 50 3.76 -0.99 -11.45
CA SER A 50 2.94 -2.06 -10.87
C SER A 50 2.14 -2.74 -11.99
N PRO A 51 2.14 -4.08 -12.06
CA PRO A 51 1.29 -4.81 -13.01
C PRO A 51 -0.17 -4.38 -12.91
N THR A 52 -0.82 -4.14 -14.05
CA THR A 52 -2.19 -3.62 -14.12
C THR A 52 -3.19 -4.49 -13.37
N PHE A 53 -3.10 -5.82 -13.50
CA PHE A 53 -3.99 -6.75 -12.81
C PHE A 53 -3.93 -6.62 -11.27
N LEU A 54 -2.76 -6.30 -10.69
CA LEU A 54 -2.62 -6.09 -9.24
C LEU A 54 -3.27 -4.78 -8.81
N VAL A 55 -3.08 -3.72 -9.61
CA VAL A 55 -3.73 -2.42 -9.38
C VAL A 55 -5.25 -2.59 -9.41
N GLU A 56 -5.78 -3.21 -10.46
CA GLU A 56 -7.21 -3.46 -10.65
C GLU A 56 -7.80 -4.35 -9.54
N THR A 57 -7.11 -5.45 -9.20
CA THR A 57 -7.58 -6.35 -8.14
C THR A 57 -7.62 -5.64 -6.79
N SER A 58 -6.61 -4.85 -6.46
CA SER A 58 -6.58 -4.05 -5.23
C SER A 58 -7.70 -3.01 -5.21
N GLN A 59 -7.95 -2.33 -6.34
CA GLN A 59 -9.03 -1.34 -6.44
C GLN A 59 -10.42 -1.95 -6.32
N LYS A 60 -10.63 -3.19 -6.78
CA LYS A 60 -11.90 -3.91 -6.60
C LYS A 60 -12.22 -4.17 -5.12
N VAL A 61 -11.21 -4.32 -4.26
CA VAL A 61 -11.45 -4.44 -2.81
C VAL A 61 -11.98 -3.11 -2.23
N ASP A 62 -11.44 -1.98 -2.68
CA ASP A 62 -11.82 -0.65 -2.19
C ASP A 62 -13.15 -0.15 -2.77
N LYS A 63 -13.47 -0.51 -4.02
CA LYS A 63 -14.57 0.07 -4.80
C LYS A 63 -15.60 -0.94 -5.29
N GLY A 64 -15.36 -2.23 -5.06
CA GLY A 64 -16.23 -3.31 -5.54
C GLY A 64 -17.56 -3.40 -4.80
N PRO A 65 -18.45 -4.29 -5.24
CA PRO A 65 -19.80 -4.43 -4.67
C PRO A 65 -19.79 -4.79 -3.18
N THR A 66 -18.70 -5.40 -2.69
CA THR A 66 -18.53 -5.77 -1.28
C THR A 66 -17.85 -4.70 -0.43
N ALA A 67 -17.34 -3.61 -1.01
CA ALA A 67 -16.58 -2.59 -0.28
C ALA A 67 -17.39 -1.95 0.85
N GLY A 68 -18.66 -1.63 0.58
CA GLY A 68 -19.57 -1.08 1.59
C GLY A 68 -19.84 -2.08 2.72
N TRP A 69 -20.05 -3.36 2.39
CA TRP A 69 -20.21 -4.42 3.40
C TRP A 69 -18.94 -4.59 4.24
N LEU A 70 -17.75 -4.58 3.62
CA LEU A 70 -16.46 -4.70 4.31
C LEU A 70 -16.22 -3.52 5.25
N HIS A 71 -16.44 -2.28 4.77
CA HIS A 71 -16.30 -1.07 5.58
C HIS A 71 -17.23 -1.09 6.79
N ASN A 72 -18.51 -1.43 6.59
CA ASN A 72 -19.49 -1.54 7.67
C ASN A 72 -19.14 -2.67 8.65
N THR A 73 -18.61 -3.79 8.16
CA THR A 73 -18.19 -4.92 8.98
C THR A 73 -17.00 -4.53 9.86
N ILE A 74 -15.97 -3.89 9.30
CA ILE A 74 -14.81 -3.37 10.05
C ILE A 74 -15.27 -2.35 11.09
N LYS A 75 -16.16 -1.42 10.74
CA LYS A 75 -16.69 -0.42 11.66
C LYS A 75 -17.49 -1.05 12.82
N LYS A 76 -18.32 -2.06 12.52
CA LYS A 76 -19.21 -2.71 13.50
C LYS A 76 -18.47 -3.65 14.44
N PHE A 77 -17.52 -4.41 13.93
CA PHE A 77 -16.84 -5.46 14.70
C PHE A 77 -15.43 -5.05 15.14
N GLY A 78 -14.90 -3.95 14.61
CA GLY A 78 -13.46 -3.70 14.61
C GLY A 78 -12.73 -4.78 13.80
N PHE A 79 -11.43 -4.60 13.59
CA PHE A 79 -10.60 -5.78 13.47
C PHE A 79 -10.48 -6.36 14.89
N LYS A 80 -11.36 -7.29 15.26
CA LYS A 80 -11.23 -8.01 16.54
C LYS A 80 -9.81 -8.58 16.59
N ASP A 81 -8.99 -8.03 17.47
CA ASP A 81 -7.59 -8.36 17.73
C ASP A 81 -6.51 -7.97 16.68
N ALA A 82 -6.79 -7.29 15.55
CA ALA A 82 -5.72 -6.84 14.61
C ALA A 82 -4.98 -5.55 15.06
N GLY A 83 -4.72 -5.45 16.36
CA GLY A 83 -4.01 -4.37 17.03
C GLY A 83 -3.61 -4.71 18.47
N LYS A 84 -3.95 -5.90 18.98
CA LYS A 84 -3.40 -6.37 20.25
C LYS A 84 -1.98 -6.88 20.02
N LYS A 85 -1.04 -5.95 20.20
CA LYS A 85 0.41 -6.11 20.31
C LYS A 85 1.17 -6.48 19.04
N VAL A 86 1.48 -5.45 18.24
CA VAL A 86 2.78 -5.38 17.55
C VAL A 86 3.43 -4.02 17.88
N SER A 87 3.57 -3.74 19.18
CA SER A 87 4.39 -2.66 19.72
C SER A 87 4.66 -2.96 21.19
N THR A 88 5.57 -3.90 21.41
CA THR A 88 6.50 -3.92 22.55
C THR A 88 7.57 -4.94 22.16
N ILE A 89 8.62 -4.44 21.52
CA ILE A 89 10.04 -4.56 21.87
C ILE A 89 10.78 -3.59 20.94
#